data_AF-A0A4R0ITE1-F1
#
_entry.id   AF-A0A4R0ITE1-F1
#
_cell.length_a   1.000
_cell.length_b   1.000
_cell.length_c   1.000
_cell.angle_alpha   90.00
_cell.angle_beta   90.00
_cell.angle_gamma   90.00
#
_symmetry.space_group_name_H-M   'P 1'
#
loop_
_entity.id
_entity.type
_entity.pdbx_description
1 polymer ?
#
loop_
_entity_poly.entity_id
_entity_poly.type
_entity_poly.pdbx_seq_one_letter_code
_entity_poly.pdbx_strand_id
1 'polypeptide(L)'
;MNTLLFGDPSPSLRWRAAVELEGASADDDDVRAWQGEIAASPAVRSLLGRLAAAERPQDAGYLLCQLAYLGYRGPELAAAVDAIFSHQQPDGSWPLRYDDDPSDGPRFITMQTVVPLRGVAAAGFATDPRAERAYEWLLRERLHDGSWPSGPKADLGSPGKPAPPEKEYRRLTRGDGCRSATTGAVACLALHPQRSRSDAARVGVDHLLARETRDESTLGWEVSRLVGLERAMGQVTFYVTVDPVFLLDLASRCADDRRVHALATWLESRRGPYGLWQHPTHPQLSRWLTFDLESSLRRLNGVSPAVDLD
;
A
#
# COMPACT_ATOMS: atom_id res chain seq x y z
N MET A 1 -9.12 -16.37 -17.24
CA MET A 1 -7.92 -15.96 -16.47
C MET A 1 -7.79 -16.73 -15.15
N ASN A 2 -8.86 -16.79 -14.36
CA ASN A 2 -8.84 -17.32 -12.99
C ASN A 2 -8.27 -18.74 -12.85
N THR A 3 -8.51 -19.63 -13.82
CA THR A 3 -7.97 -21.00 -13.82
C THR A 3 -6.44 -21.04 -13.69
N LEU A 4 -5.73 -20.05 -14.26
CA LEU A 4 -4.27 -19.97 -14.14
C LEU A 4 -3.82 -19.51 -12.75
N LEU A 5 -4.63 -18.69 -12.06
CA LEU A 5 -4.37 -18.25 -10.69
C LEU A 5 -4.63 -19.38 -9.68
N PHE A 6 -5.72 -20.14 -9.87
CA PHE A 6 -6.03 -21.30 -9.04
C PHE A 6 -5.03 -22.46 -9.16
N GLY A 7 -4.31 -22.53 -10.29
CA GLY A 7 -3.21 -23.48 -10.48
C GLY A 7 -1.87 -23.06 -9.87
N ASP A 8 -1.78 -21.89 -9.21
CA ASP A 8 -0.55 -21.45 -8.56
C ASP A 8 -0.27 -22.23 -7.26
N PRO A 9 0.99 -22.62 -6.97
CA PRO A 9 1.32 -23.32 -5.72
C PRO A 9 1.11 -22.46 -4.46
N SER A 10 1.01 -21.14 -4.58
CA SER A 10 0.77 -20.25 -3.44
C SER A 10 -0.66 -20.40 -2.91
N PRO A 11 -0.87 -20.88 -1.66
CA PRO A 11 -2.21 -20.88 -1.06
C PRO A 11 -2.76 -19.46 -0.91
N SER A 12 -1.88 -18.48 -0.65
CA SER A 12 -2.26 -17.06 -0.59
C SER A 12 -2.86 -16.56 -1.90
N LEU A 13 -2.26 -16.90 -3.04
CA LEU A 13 -2.76 -16.42 -4.34
C LEU A 13 -4.08 -17.10 -4.72
N ARG A 14 -4.21 -18.41 -4.45
CA ARG A 14 -5.45 -19.16 -4.66
C ARG A 14 -6.59 -18.61 -3.81
N TRP A 15 -6.34 -18.41 -2.51
CA TRP A 15 -7.30 -17.81 -1.58
C TRP A 15 -7.73 -16.42 -2.04
N ARG A 16 -6.79 -15.53 -2.38
CA ARG A 16 -7.14 -14.18 -2.85
C ARG A 16 -7.92 -14.18 -4.15
N ALA A 17 -7.55 -15.02 -5.11
CA ALA A 17 -8.31 -15.14 -6.36
C ALA A 17 -9.74 -15.62 -6.09
N ALA A 18 -9.94 -16.59 -5.18
CA ALA A 18 -11.27 -17.06 -4.80
C ALA A 18 -12.11 -15.94 -4.18
N VAL A 19 -11.58 -15.27 -3.16
CA VAL A 19 -12.34 -14.29 -2.37
C VAL A 19 -12.48 -12.96 -3.12
N GLU A 20 -11.37 -12.40 -3.60
CA GLU A 20 -11.32 -11.02 -4.11
C GLU A 20 -11.68 -10.90 -5.60
N LEU A 21 -11.54 -11.97 -6.39
CA LEU A 21 -12.00 -11.97 -7.78
C LEU A 21 -13.34 -12.67 -7.92
N GLU A 22 -13.50 -13.87 -7.35
CA GLU A 22 -14.69 -14.70 -7.58
C GLU A 22 -15.79 -14.55 -6.52
N GLY A 23 -15.53 -13.83 -5.42
CA GLY A 23 -16.51 -13.64 -4.35
C GLY A 23 -16.85 -14.93 -3.60
N ALA A 24 -15.90 -15.85 -3.51
CA ALA A 24 -16.05 -17.05 -2.68
C ALA A 24 -16.27 -16.67 -1.21
N SER A 25 -17.22 -17.33 -0.56
CA SER A 25 -17.55 -17.10 0.85
C SER A 25 -16.43 -17.60 1.76
N ALA A 26 -16.28 -16.96 2.93
CA ALA A 26 -15.39 -17.44 4.00
C ALA A 26 -15.76 -18.84 4.52
N ASP A 27 -17.01 -19.29 4.28
CA ASP A 27 -17.50 -20.61 4.68
C ASP A 27 -17.16 -21.73 3.69
N ASP A 28 -16.63 -21.39 2.50
CA ASP A 28 -16.21 -22.36 1.50
C ASP A 28 -15.05 -23.23 2.02
N ASP A 29 -15.16 -24.55 1.81
CA ASP A 29 -14.19 -25.53 2.32
C ASP A 29 -12.79 -25.31 1.75
N ASP A 30 -12.66 -24.92 0.47
CA ASP A 30 -11.37 -24.62 -0.15
C ASP A 30 -10.78 -23.32 0.41
N VAL A 31 -11.62 -22.31 0.65
CA VAL A 31 -11.21 -21.03 1.26
C VAL A 31 -10.66 -21.27 2.67
N ARG A 32 -11.35 -22.07 3.50
CA ARG A 32 -10.89 -22.44 4.84
C ARG A 32 -9.62 -23.29 4.80
N ALA A 33 -9.52 -24.24 3.88
CA ALA A 33 -8.34 -25.06 3.70
C ALA A 33 -7.11 -24.21 3.36
N TRP A 34 -7.23 -23.28 2.41
CA TRP A 34 -6.14 -22.38 2.06
C TRP A 34 -5.77 -21.43 3.19
N GLN A 35 -6.72 -20.94 4.00
CA GLN A 35 -6.38 -20.16 5.20
C GLN A 35 -5.54 -20.97 6.19
N GLY A 36 -5.86 -22.26 6.38
CA GLY A 36 -5.03 -23.18 7.15
C GLY A 36 -3.62 -23.34 6.58
N GLU A 37 -3.50 -23.52 5.27
CA GLU A 37 -2.20 -23.61 4.57
C GLU A 37 -1.38 -22.31 4.70
N ILE A 38 -2.02 -21.14 4.55
CA ILE A 38 -1.40 -19.82 4.70
C ILE A 38 -0.82 -19.68 6.11
N ALA A 39 -1.63 -19.95 7.14
CA ALA A 39 -1.21 -19.86 8.54
C ALA A 39 -0.05 -20.80 8.88
N ALA A 40 -0.04 -22.01 8.30
CA ALA A 40 1.03 -23.00 8.49
C ALA A 40 2.28 -22.73 7.64
N SER A 41 2.21 -21.80 6.68
CA SER A 41 3.28 -21.62 5.68
C SER A 41 4.59 -21.14 6.32
N PRO A 42 5.77 -21.61 5.85
CA PRO A 42 7.07 -21.12 6.32
C PRO A 42 7.24 -19.60 6.16
N ALA A 43 6.69 -19.02 5.08
CA ALA A 43 6.77 -17.59 4.81
C ALA A 43 6.01 -16.78 5.87
N VAL A 44 4.77 -17.14 6.19
CA VAL A 44 3.97 -16.48 7.23
C VAL A 44 4.62 -16.64 8.61
N ARG A 45 5.08 -17.85 8.97
CA ARG A 45 5.77 -18.06 10.26
C ARG A 45 7.03 -17.20 10.41
N SER A 46 7.81 -17.05 9.33
CA SER A 46 8.98 -16.16 9.32
C SER A 46 8.59 -14.70 9.53
N LEU A 47 7.53 -14.23 8.86
CA LEU A 47 7.02 -12.87 9.04
C LEU A 47 6.49 -12.64 10.46
N LEU A 48 5.79 -13.61 11.05
CA LEU A 48 5.32 -13.52 12.44
C LEU A 48 6.47 -13.46 13.44
N GLY A 49 7.53 -14.24 13.24
CA GLY A 49 8.74 -14.16 14.08
C GLY A 49 9.40 -12.77 14.01
N ARG A 50 9.46 -12.18 12.81
CA ARG A 50 9.95 -10.81 12.61
C ARG A 50 9.02 -9.75 13.22
N LEU A 51 7.71 -9.98 13.15
CA LEU A 51 6.70 -9.07 13.70
C LEU A 51 6.79 -9.04 15.23
N ALA A 52 6.94 -10.21 15.87
CA ALA A 52 7.12 -10.32 17.30
C ALA A 52 8.42 -9.65 17.80
N ALA A 53 9.45 -9.59 16.94
CA ALA A 53 10.72 -8.92 17.23
C ALA A 53 10.77 -7.45 16.79
N ALA A 54 9.68 -6.90 16.23
CA ALA A 54 9.69 -5.54 15.69
C ALA A 54 9.59 -4.51 16.82
N GLU A 55 10.65 -3.73 17.01
CA GLU A 55 10.70 -2.65 18.01
C GLU A 55 10.17 -1.31 17.50
N ARG A 56 10.03 -1.18 16.18
CA ARG A 56 9.66 0.06 15.50
C ARG A 56 8.28 -0.07 14.85
N PRO A 57 7.34 0.87 15.09
CA PRO A 57 6.02 0.85 14.47
C PRO A 57 6.03 0.74 12.95
N GLN A 58 7.06 1.29 12.29
CA GLN A 58 7.23 1.28 10.84
C GLN A 58 7.59 -0.13 10.34
N ASP A 59 8.49 -0.82 11.05
CA ASP A 59 8.86 -2.20 10.72
C ASP A 59 7.66 -3.13 10.93
N ALA A 60 6.96 -2.98 12.05
CA ALA A 60 5.73 -3.72 12.34
C ALA A 60 4.63 -3.42 11.30
N GLY A 61 4.40 -2.15 10.96
CA GLY A 61 3.43 -1.71 9.97
C GLY A 61 3.67 -2.30 8.58
N TYR A 62 4.93 -2.36 8.15
CA TYR A 62 5.25 -3.01 6.89
C TYR A 62 5.04 -4.53 6.94
N LEU A 63 5.44 -5.19 8.03
CA LEU A 63 5.20 -6.62 8.22
C LEU A 63 3.69 -6.94 8.23
N LEU A 64 2.87 -6.08 8.82
CA LEU A 64 1.41 -6.18 8.75
C LEU A 64 0.90 -6.08 7.30
N CYS A 65 1.47 -5.18 6.48
CA CYS A 65 1.13 -5.13 5.06
C CYS A 65 1.46 -6.44 4.34
N GLN A 66 2.63 -7.04 4.60
CA GLN A 66 3.03 -8.31 3.99
C GLN A 66 2.09 -9.45 4.42
N LEU A 67 1.83 -9.60 5.73
CA LEU A 67 0.93 -10.62 6.26
C LEU A 67 -0.49 -10.46 5.71
N ALA A 68 -1.00 -9.22 5.69
CA ALA A 68 -2.31 -8.91 5.15
C ALA A 68 -2.42 -9.26 3.66
N TYR A 69 -1.41 -8.91 2.86
CA TYR A 69 -1.34 -9.20 1.43
C TYR A 69 -1.22 -10.70 1.12
N LEU A 70 -0.61 -11.48 2.02
CA LEU A 70 -0.57 -12.94 1.93
C LEU A 70 -1.85 -13.62 2.44
N GLY A 71 -2.86 -12.85 2.87
CA GLY A 71 -4.14 -13.37 3.33
C GLY A 71 -4.14 -13.92 4.75
N TYR A 72 -3.09 -13.67 5.52
CA TYR A 72 -3.07 -14.07 6.92
C TYR A 72 -4.01 -13.20 7.76
N ARG A 73 -4.75 -13.81 8.69
CA ARG A 73 -5.79 -13.17 9.53
C ARG A 73 -5.76 -13.65 10.99
N GLY A 74 -4.60 -14.13 11.47
CA GLY A 74 -4.47 -14.63 12.85
C GLY A 74 -4.49 -13.54 13.92
N PRO A 75 -4.72 -13.91 15.20
CA PRO A 75 -4.82 -12.97 16.32
C PRO A 75 -3.53 -12.15 16.57
N GLU A 76 -2.38 -12.62 16.09
CA GLU A 76 -1.09 -11.94 16.16
C GLU A 76 -1.13 -10.55 15.51
N LEU A 77 -2.01 -10.35 14.51
CA LEU A 77 -2.19 -9.04 13.90
C LEU A 77 -2.74 -8.01 14.90
N ALA A 78 -3.74 -8.39 15.70
CA ALA A 78 -4.33 -7.49 16.69
C ALA A 78 -3.32 -7.10 17.78
N ALA A 79 -2.54 -8.08 18.28
CA ALA A 79 -1.48 -7.82 19.25
C ALA A 79 -0.42 -6.85 18.71
N ALA A 80 -0.01 -7.02 17.44
CA ALA A 80 0.92 -6.12 16.80
C ALA A 80 0.34 -4.71 16.57
N VAL A 81 -0.96 -4.60 16.23
CA VAL A 81 -1.66 -3.32 16.11
C VAL A 81 -1.68 -2.58 17.45
N ASP A 82 -1.96 -3.28 18.55
CA ASP A 82 -1.90 -2.68 19.89
C ASP A 82 -0.49 -2.19 20.25
N ALA A 83 0.54 -2.96 19.91
CA ALA A 83 1.94 -2.56 20.10
C ALA A 83 2.34 -1.36 19.22
N ILE A 84 1.82 -1.25 18.00
CA ILE A 84 2.00 -0.06 17.16
C ILE A 84 1.38 1.17 17.83
N PHE A 85 0.15 1.04 18.36
CA PHE A 85 -0.56 2.16 18.98
C PHE A 85 0.01 2.60 20.33
N SER A 86 0.75 1.74 21.05
CA SER A 86 1.45 2.15 22.28
C SER A 86 2.51 3.22 22.05
N HIS A 87 2.90 3.45 20.79
CA HIS A 87 3.87 4.47 20.38
C HIS A 87 3.21 5.69 19.72
N GLN A 88 1.88 5.70 19.53
CA GLN A 88 1.18 6.80 18.89
C GLN A 88 1.14 8.01 19.83
N GLN A 89 1.38 9.20 19.28
CA GLN A 89 1.29 10.47 19.99
C GLN A 89 -0.17 10.90 20.20
N PRO A 90 -0.45 11.79 21.18
CA PRO A 90 -1.80 12.29 21.42
C PRO A 90 -2.45 12.98 20.21
N ASP A 91 -1.65 13.55 19.30
CA ASP A 91 -2.13 14.21 18.08
C ASP A 91 -2.49 13.24 16.94
N GLY A 92 -2.20 11.95 17.10
CA GLY A 92 -2.44 10.88 16.12
C GLY A 92 -1.22 10.45 15.30
N SER A 93 -0.12 11.19 15.36
CA SER A 93 1.12 10.86 14.63
C SER A 93 1.96 9.78 15.32
N TRP A 94 2.96 9.27 14.60
CA TRP A 94 4.05 8.52 15.21
C TRP A 94 5.33 9.34 15.20
N PRO A 95 6.10 9.35 16.31
CA PRO A 95 7.27 10.20 16.43
C PRO A 95 8.44 9.68 15.59
N LEU A 96 9.38 10.59 15.31
CA LEU A 96 10.75 10.21 14.93
C LEU A 96 11.44 9.57 16.13
N ARG A 97 12.29 8.58 15.89
CA ARG A 97 13.17 8.06 16.95
C ARG A 97 14.49 8.82 16.89
N TYR A 98 15.03 9.21 18.05
CA TYR A 98 16.26 10.04 18.13
C TYR A 98 17.53 9.30 17.67
N ASP A 99 17.43 7.99 17.51
CA ASP A 99 18.38 7.06 16.91
C ASP A 99 18.33 7.05 15.37
N ASP A 100 17.36 7.73 14.74
CA ASP A 100 17.39 8.07 13.32
C ASP A 100 18.50 9.12 13.08
N ASP A 101 19.22 9.03 11.95
CA ASP A 101 20.37 9.90 11.65
C ASP A 101 19.99 11.38 11.85
N PRO A 102 20.70 12.16 12.70
CA PRO A 102 20.41 13.58 12.89
C PRO A 102 20.45 14.39 11.58
N SER A 103 21.11 13.86 10.53
CA SER A 103 21.11 14.42 9.18
C SER A 103 19.74 14.35 8.48
N ASP A 104 18.86 13.43 8.89
CA ASP A 104 17.47 13.33 8.47
C ASP A 104 16.57 14.38 9.17
N GLY A 105 17.03 15.02 10.25
CA GLY A 105 16.32 16.11 10.95
C GLY A 105 14.93 15.73 11.46
N PRO A 106 14.07 16.69 11.89
CA PRO A 106 12.68 16.41 12.22
C PRO A 106 11.82 16.04 10.98
N ARG A 107 12.47 15.69 9.86
CA ARG A 107 11.87 15.42 8.56
C ARG A 107 11.17 14.06 8.61
N PHE A 108 10.19 13.87 7.74
CA PHE A 108 9.50 12.60 7.53
C PHE A 108 8.43 12.17 8.54
N ILE A 109 7.91 13.01 9.44
CA ILE A 109 6.79 12.61 10.33
C ILE A 109 5.60 12.03 9.54
N THR A 110 5.30 12.57 8.34
CA THR A 110 4.29 11.98 7.46
C THR A 110 4.63 10.53 7.11
N MET A 111 5.87 10.23 6.73
CA MET A 111 6.29 8.86 6.45
C MET A 111 6.28 7.99 7.71
N GLN A 112 6.69 8.54 8.86
CA GLN A 112 6.61 7.88 10.16
C GLN A 112 5.17 7.49 10.51
N THR A 113 4.19 8.25 10.05
CA THR A 113 2.77 8.04 10.32
C THR A 113 2.10 7.13 9.29
N VAL A 114 2.36 7.32 7.99
CA VAL A 114 1.68 6.53 6.94
C VAL A 114 2.13 5.08 6.90
N VAL A 115 3.37 4.73 7.25
CA VAL A 115 3.81 3.33 7.24
C VAL A 115 3.08 2.46 8.28
N PRO A 116 3.08 2.81 9.59
CA PRO A 116 2.28 2.08 10.58
C PRO A 116 0.80 2.13 10.27
N LEU A 117 0.24 3.30 9.90
CA LEU A 117 -1.18 3.42 9.59
C LEU A 117 -1.60 2.54 8.41
N ARG A 118 -0.79 2.46 7.34
CA ARG A 118 -1.05 1.56 6.22
C ARG A 118 -1.08 0.10 6.66
N GLY A 119 -0.16 -0.31 7.53
CA GLY A 119 -0.13 -1.66 8.10
C GLY A 119 -1.38 -1.98 8.91
N VAL A 120 -1.77 -1.08 9.81
CA VAL A 120 -3.00 -1.17 10.61
C VAL A 120 -4.23 -1.29 9.69
N ALA A 121 -4.34 -0.43 8.68
CA ALA A 121 -5.45 -0.46 7.73
C ALA A 121 -5.46 -1.75 6.89
N ALA A 122 -4.31 -2.20 6.41
CA ALA A 122 -4.19 -3.45 5.64
C ALA A 122 -4.59 -4.67 6.47
N ALA A 123 -4.29 -4.67 7.77
CA ALA A 123 -4.66 -5.72 8.71
C ALA A 123 -6.15 -5.71 9.10
N GLY A 124 -6.97 -4.80 8.55
CA GLY A 124 -8.41 -4.73 8.80
C GLY A 124 -8.84 -3.74 9.88
N PHE A 125 -7.91 -2.96 10.44
CA PHE A 125 -8.17 -2.03 11.56
C PHE A 125 -8.27 -0.57 11.09
N ALA A 126 -8.68 -0.33 9.85
CA ALA A 126 -8.73 1.02 9.26
C ALA A 126 -9.70 1.96 10.00
N THR A 127 -10.75 1.42 10.61
CA THR A 127 -11.80 2.17 11.34
C THR A 127 -11.61 2.14 12.87
N ASP A 128 -10.49 1.60 13.37
CA ASP A 128 -10.16 1.67 14.80
C ASP A 128 -10.12 3.16 15.21
N PRO A 129 -10.75 3.57 16.33
CA PRO A 129 -10.74 4.97 16.78
C PRO A 129 -9.34 5.57 16.91
N ARG A 130 -8.32 4.75 17.18
CA ARG A 130 -6.92 5.17 17.22
C ARG A 130 -6.33 5.39 15.82
N ALA A 131 -6.74 4.58 14.84
CA ALA A 131 -6.42 4.81 13.42
C ALA A 131 -7.07 6.09 12.91
N GLU A 132 -8.31 6.37 13.30
CA GLU A 132 -9.03 7.59 12.92
C GLU A 132 -8.29 8.86 13.34
N ARG A 133 -7.68 8.90 14.53
CA ARG A 133 -6.83 10.02 14.95
C ARG A 133 -5.62 10.23 14.03
N ALA A 134 -5.02 9.15 13.54
CA ALA A 134 -3.92 9.24 12.57
C ALA A 134 -4.40 9.74 11.20
N TYR A 135 -5.59 9.32 10.75
CA TYR A 135 -6.21 9.87 9.54
C TYR A 135 -6.52 11.36 9.69
N GLU A 136 -7.07 11.78 10.83
CA GLU A 136 -7.32 13.18 11.14
C GLU A 136 -6.02 13.99 11.15
N TRP A 137 -4.96 13.45 11.74
CA TRP A 137 -3.62 14.06 11.66
C TRP A 137 -3.16 14.22 10.22
N LEU A 138 -3.23 13.15 9.40
CA LEU A 138 -2.85 13.20 7.99
C LEU A 138 -3.64 14.23 7.20
N LEU A 139 -4.92 14.41 7.50
CA LEU A 139 -5.76 15.40 6.81
C LEU A 139 -5.43 16.84 7.22
N ARG A 140 -5.07 17.07 8.49
CA ARG A 140 -4.63 18.39 8.97
C ARG A 140 -3.28 18.80 8.40
N GLU A 141 -2.36 17.87 8.23
CA GLU A 141 -1.00 18.14 7.72
C GLU A 141 -0.91 18.22 6.18
N ARG A 142 -2.03 18.18 5.47
CA ARG A 142 -2.06 18.43 4.03
C ARG A 142 -1.63 19.86 3.72
N LEU A 143 -0.89 20.01 2.63
CA LEU A 143 -0.57 21.31 2.06
C LEU A 143 -1.79 21.93 1.39
N HIS A 144 -1.72 23.22 1.08
CA HIS A 144 -2.83 23.98 0.49
C HIS A 144 -3.28 23.44 -0.88
N ASP A 145 -2.36 22.81 -1.63
CA ASP A 145 -2.65 22.13 -2.90
C ASP A 145 -3.21 20.71 -2.71
N GLY A 146 -3.35 20.27 -1.45
CA GLY A 146 -3.87 18.98 -1.07
C GLY A 146 -2.87 17.82 -1.07
N SER A 147 -1.59 18.07 -1.39
CA SER A 147 -0.49 17.10 -1.29
C SER A 147 0.07 17.00 0.14
N TRP A 148 1.03 16.09 0.38
CA TRP A 148 1.62 15.88 1.71
C TRP A 148 3.11 16.26 1.77
N PRO A 149 3.58 16.88 2.86
CA PRO A 149 4.97 17.33 2.98
C PRO A 149 5.95 16.17 3.20
N SER A 150 7.22 16.38 2.85
CA SER A 150 8.33 15.49 3.27
C SER A 150 8.79 15.73 4.72
N GLY A 151 8.49 16.89 5.31
CA GLY A 151 8.96 17.32 6.64
C GLY A 151 7.85 17.40 7.70
N PRO A 152 8.19 17.76 8.96
CA PRO A 152 7.23 17.88 10.08
C PRO A 152 6.23 19.01 9.87
N LYS A 153 6.53 19.88 8.89
CA LYS A 153 5.74 20.83 8.13
C LYS A 153 6.65 21.23 6.95
N ALA A 154 6.20 22.05 6.02
CA ALA A 154 7.06 22.74 5.06
C ALA A 154 8.05 23.77 5.70
N ASP A 155 8.51 23.51 6.93
CA ASP A 155 9.04 24.49 7.87
C ASP A 155 10.58 24.53 7.89
N LEU A 156 11.19 24.48 6.70
CA LEU A 156 12.50 25.12 6.48
C LEU A 156 12.37 26.38 5.61
N GLY A 157 11.17 26.99 5.59
CA GLY A 157 10.97 28.37 5.15
C GLY A 157 10.62 28.56 3.67
N SER A 158 10.02 27.57 3.00
CA SER A 158 9.52 27.72 1.63
C SER A 158 8.37 26.74 1.35
N PRO A 159 7.44 27.06 0.44
CA PRO A 159 6.20 26.30 0.21
C PRO A 159 6.49 24.84 -0.10
N GLY A 160 6.23 23.94 0.84
CA GLY A 160 6.18 22.46 0.76
C GLY A 160 7.39 21.69 0.23
N LYS A 161 8.30 22.37 -0.48
CA LYS A 161 9.21 21.75 -1.44
C LYS A 161 10.33 21.03 -0.71
N PRO A 162 10.68 19.81 -1.15
CA PRO A 162 11.95 19.17 -0.86
C PRO A 162 13.12 20.17 -0.98
N ALA A 163 13.72 20.55 0.14
CA ALA A 163 14.87 21.46 0.15
C ALA A 163 16.08 20.75 -0.48
N PRO A 164 16.91 21.43 -1.30
CA PRO A 164 18.18 20.86 -1.73
C PRO A 164 18.98 20.36 -0.50
N PRO A 165 19.60 19.17 -0.55
CA PRO A 165 19.89 18.34 -1.71
C PRO A 165 18.86 17.22 -2.00
N GLU A 166 17.62 17.31 -1.51
CA GLU A 166 16.63 16.26 -1.77
C GLU A 166 16.43 16.05 -3.28
N LYS A 167 16.73 14.83 -3.73
CA LYS A 167 16.77 14.48 -5.15
C LYS A 167 15.41 14.72 -5.80
N GLU A 168 15.43 15.26 -7.02
CA GLU A 168 14.25 15.60 -7.84
C GLU A 168 13.19 14.48 -7.93
N TYR A 169 13.58 13.22 -7.76
CA TYR A 169 12.66 12.08 -7.83
C TYR A 169 11.53 12.13 -6.79
N ARG A 170 11.69 12.82 -5.65
CA ARG A 170 10.65 12.93 -4.61
C ARG A 170 9.64 14.04 -4.86
N ARG A 171 9.89 14.92 -5.82
CA ARG A 171 9.00 16.03 -6.12
C ARG A 171 7.79 15.54 -6.90
N LEU A 172 6.62 16.08 -6.55
CA LEU A 172 5.45 15.95 -7.40
C LEU A 172 5.66 16.76 -8.69
N THR A 173 5.10 16.28 -9.80
CA THR A 173 5.14 17.01 -11.08
C THR A 173 4.33 18.30 -11.00
N ARG A 174 3.23 18.25 -10.25
CA ARG A 174 2.39 19.40 -9.89
C ARG A 174 2.21 19.33 -8.39
N GLY A 175 2.35 20.47 -7.72
CA GLY A 175 2.21 20.58 -6.28
C GLY A 175 3.54 20.72 -5.54
N ASP A 176 3.41 21.16 -4.30
CA ASP A 176 4.50 21.55 -3.43
C ASP A 176 4.98 20.39 -2.55
N GLY A 177 4.19 19.33 -2.39
CA GLY A 177 4.50 18.21 -1.52
C GLY A 177 5.50 17.19 -2.05
N CYS A 178 5.69 16.16 -1.23
CA CYS A 178 6.52 15.00 -1.51
C CYS A 178 5.69 13.88 -2.12
N ARG A 179 6.16 13.33 -3.25
CA ARG A 179 5.53 12.20 -3.92
C ARG A 179 5.43 10.99 -3.01
N SER A 180 6.50 10.62 -2.30
CA SER A 180 6.50 9.44 -1.43
C SER A 180 5.52 9.58 -0.25
N ALA A 181 5.47 10.76 0.37
CA ALA A 181 4.50 11.04 1.43
C ALA A 181 3.06 11.01 0.90
N THR A 182 2.83 11.60 -0.28
CA THR A 182 1.53 11.59 -0.96
C THR A 182 1.11 10.17 -1.33
N THR A 183 2.02 9.34 -1.86
CA THR A 183 1.75 7.92 -2.13
C THR A 183 1.38 7.17 -0.85
N GLY A 184 2.12 7.36 0.25
CA GLY A 184 1.81 6.71 1.53
C GLY A 184 0.46 7.14 2.11
N ALA A 185 0.15 8.44 2.05
CA ALA A 185 -1.13 8.95 2.53
C ALA A 185 -2.30 8.40 1.69
N VAL A 186 -2.18 8.42 0.36
CA VAL A 186 -3.18 7.83 -0.54
C VAL A 186 -3.32 6.33 -0.28
N ALA A 187 -2.22 5.61 -0.04
CA ALA A 187 -2.27 4.19 0.30
C ALA A 187 -3.04 3.91 1.60
N CYS A 188 -2.90 4.76 2.62
CA CYS A 188 -3.71 4.65 3.84
C CYS A 188 -5.18 4.93 3.56
N LEU A 189 -5.49 6.00 2.81
CA LEU A 189 -6.86 6.40 2.49
C LEU A 189 -7.56 5.36 1.62
N ALA A 190 -6.86 4.77 0.65
CA ALA A 190 -7.37 3.76 -0.27
C ALA A 190 -7.80 2.46 0.42
N LEU A 191 -7.20 2.14 1.57
CA LEU A 191 -7.55 0.97 2.38
C LEU A 191 -8.74 1.24 3.32
N HIS A 192 -9.13 2.50 3.51
CA HIS A 192 -10.23 2.86 4.40
C HIS A 192 -11.58 2.79 3.68
N PRO A 193 -12.62 2.18 4.27
CA PRO A 193 -13.91 1.97 3.60
C PRO A 193 -14.60 3.27 3.15
N GLN A 194 -14.59 4.32 3.98
CA GLN A 194 -15.17 5.63 3.66
C GLN A 194 -14.15 6.61 3.09
N ARG A 195 -12.95 6.72 3.67
CA ARG A 195 -11.97 7.76 3.28
C ARG A 195 -11.34 7.52 1.91
N SER A 196 -11.40 6.31 1.36
CA SER A 196 -11.03 6.03 -0.03
C SER A 196 -11.78 6.91 -1.01
N ARG A 197 -13.05 7.24 -0.72
CA ARG A 197 -13.90 8.10 -1.56
C ARG A 197 -13.82 9.59 -1.21
N SER A 198 -12.92 9.98 -0.32
CA SER A 198 -12.78 11.37 0.11
C SER A 198 -12.13 12.23 -0.96
N ASP A 199 -12.41 13.54 -0.93
CA ASP A 199 -11.71 14.51 -1.77
C ASP A 199 -10.19 14.48 -1.54
N ALA A 200 -9.74 14.16 -0.32
CA ALA A 200 -8.32 14.03 -0.02
C ALA A 200 -7.66 12.88 -0.79
N ALA A 201 -8.32 11.72 -0.85
CA ALA A 201 -7.85 10.57 -1.61
C ALA A 201 -7.82 10.89 -3.12
N ARG A 202 -8.90 11.48 -3.64
CA ARG A 202 -9.00 11.88 -5.05
C ARG A 202 -7.92 12.88 -5.46
N VAL A 203 -7.71 13.94 -4.68
CA VAL A 203 -6.68 14.97 -4.95
C VAL A 203 -5.28 14.39 -4.82
N GLY A 204 -5.04 13.51 -3.84
CA GLY A 204 -3.77 12.80 -3.74
C GLY A 204 -3.47 11.96 -4.98
N VAL A 205 -4.46 11.20 -5.47
CA VAL A 205 -4.34 10.44 -6.74
C VAL A 205 -4.09 11.36 -7.94
N ASP A 206 -4.78 12.51 -8.02
CA ASP A 206 -4.55 13.49 -9.08
C ASP A 206 -3.09 13.94 -9.16
N HIS A 207 -2.48 14.26 -8.01
CA HIS A 207 -1.06 14.61 -7.91
C HIS A 207 -0.14 13.47 -8.39
N LEU A 208 -0.46 12.22 -8.07
CA LEU A 208 0.32 11.06 -8.49
C LEU A 208 0.18 10.79 -10.01
N LEU A 209 -1.02 10.94 -10.56
CA LEU A 209 -1.32 10.76 -11.99
C LEU A 209 -0.81 11.91 -12.85
N ALA A 210 -0.57 13.10 -12.28
CA ALA A 210 0.02 14.22 -13.00
C ALA A 210 1.42 13.88 -13.56
N ARG A 211 2.10 12.90 -12.95
CA ARG A 211 3.31 12.32 -13.49
C ARG A 211 2.93 11.21 -14.47
N GLU A 212 2.92 11.52 -15.77
CA GLU A 212 2.67 10.55 -16.85
C GLU A 212 3.84 9.55 -17.00
N THR A 213 4.08 8.70 -16.00
CA THR A 213 5.13 7.66 -16.06
C THR A 213 4.54 6.34 -16.54
N ARG A 214 5.09 5.84 -17.65
CA ARG A 214 4.76 4.56 -18.29
C ARG A 214 6.03 3.71 -18.41
N ASP A 215 6.68 3.48 -17.28
CA ASP A 215 7.95 2.76 -17.22
C ASP A 215 7.72 1.29 -16.90
N GLU A 216 7.93 0.42 -17.89
CA GLU A 216 7.73 -1.02 -17.77
C GLU A 216 8.71 -1.68 -16.79
N SER A 217 9.90 -1.10 -16.61
CA SER A 217 10.92 -1.63 -15.70
C SER A 217 10.50 -1.56 -14.22
N THR A 218 9.44 -0.79 -13.94
CA THR A 218 8.91 -0.52 -12.61
C THR A 218 7.59 -1.24 -12.29
N LEU A 219 7.10 -2.10 -13.19
CA LEU A 219 5.84 -2.81 -12.99
C LEU A 219 5.94 -3.84 -11.86
N GLY A 220 5.08 -3.71 -10.85
CA GLY A 220 4.89 -4.73 -9.80
C GLY A 220 5.96 -4.72 -8.70
N TRP A 221 6.66 -3.61 -8.54
CA TRP A 221 7.61 -3.43 -7.43
C TRP A 221 6.94 -3.47 -6.06
N GLU A 222 5.70 -3.01 -5.94
CA GLU A 222 4.97 -3.15 -4.68
C GLU A 222 4.59 -4.60 -4.41
N VAL A 223 4.19 -5.34 -5.45
CA VAL A 223 3.91 -6.77 -5.37
C VAL A 223 5.14 -7.55 -4.92
N SER A 224 6.30 -7.29 -5.53
CA SER A 224 7.53 -7.99 -5.19
C SER A 224 7.96 -7.76 -3.74
N ARG A 225 7.70 -6.57 -3.21
CA ARG A 225 7.91 -6.21 -1.80
C ARG A 225 6.94 -6.92 -0.87
N LEU A 226 5.65 -6.90 -1.18
CA LEU A 226 4.62 -7.51 -0.34
C LEU A 226 4.75 -9.04 -0.28
N VAL A 227 5.13 -9.69 -1.39
CA VAL A 227 5.44 -11.14 -1.44
C VAL A 227 6.80 -11.45 -0.81
N GLY A 228 7.66 -10.45 -0.57
CA GLY A 228 8.93 -10.60 0.15
C GLY A 228 10.14 -10.96 -0.71
N LEU A 229 10.06 -10.79 -2.04
CA LEU A 229 11.19 -10.95 -2.96
C LEU A 229 12.10 -9.71 -2.97
N GLU A 230 11.52 -8.52 -2.84
CA GLU A 230 12.26 -7.28 -2.73
C GLU A 230 12.24 -6.74 -1.29
N ARG A 231 13.36 -6.20 -0.84
CA ARG A 231 13.44 -5.55 0.47
C ARG A 231 12.85 -4.14 0.36
N ALA A 232 11.96 -3.78 1.28
CA ALA A 232 11.68 -2.38 1.55
C ALA A 232 12.91 -1.77 2.25
N MET A 233 13.73 -1.01 1.52
CA MET A 233 14.97 -0.41 2.07
C MET A 233 14.70 0.92 2.78
N GLY A 234 14.30 0.85 4.04
CA GLY A 234 14.17 2.03 4.91
C GLY A 234 13.10 3.03 4.45
N GLN A 235 12.96 4.10 5.24
CA GLN A 235 11.93 5.14 5.03
C GLN A 235 12.13 5.92 3.72
N VAL A 236 13.39 5.98 3.28
CA VAL A 236 13.85 6.72 2.12
C VAL A 236 13.37 6.08 0.81
N THR A 237 13.22 4.75 0.73
CA THR A 237 12.95 4.05 -0.55
C THR A 237 11.57 3.45 -0.70
N PHE A 238 10.73 3.50 0.34
CA PHE A 238 9.43 2.83 0.38
C PHE A 238 8.53 3.24 -0.81
N TYR A 239 8.63 4.48 -1.29
CA TYR A 239 7.97 4.94 -2.53
C TYR A 239 8.92 5.73 -3.43
N VAL A 240 10.18 5.30 -3.52
CA VAL A 240 11.18 5.87 -4.46
C VAL A 240 10.86 5.51 -5.90
N THR A 241 10.37 4.31 -6.13
CA THR A 241 9.99 3.83 -7.47
C THR A 241 8.53 4.16 -7.72
N VAL A 242 8.22 4.74 -8.88
CA VAL A 242 6.83 4.88 -9.32
C VAL A 242 6.43 3.55 -9.90
N ASP A 243 5.58 2.79 -9.20
CA ASP A 243 5.03 1.53 -9.71
C ASP A 243 3.66 1.81 -10.35
N PRO A 244 3.52 1.70 -11.69
CA PRO A 244 2.26 1.95 -12.37
C PRO A 244 1.13 1.00 -11.95
N VAL A 245 1.46 -0.22 -11.51
CA VAL A 245 0.49 -1.22 -11.05
C VAL A 245 -0.09 -0.78 -9.73
N PHE A 246 0.78 -0.39 -8.79
CA PHE A 246 0.34 0.13 -7.50
C PHE A 246 -0.44 1.44 -7.66
N LEU A 247 -0.02 2.33 -8.56
CA LEU A 247 -0.77 3.55 -8.88
C LEU A 247 -2.18 3.24 -9.41
N LEU A 248 -2.32 2.22 -10.27
CA LEU A 248 -3.64 1.77 -10.73
C LEU A 248 -4.48 1.22 -9.58
N ASP A 249 -3.91 0.39 -8.68
CA ASP A 249 -4.64 -0.13 -7.50
C ASP A 249 -5.17 1.01 -6.64
N LEU A 250 -4.32 1.98 -6.29
CA LEU A 250 -4.72 3.17 -5.52
C LEU A 250 -5.80 3.98 -6.23
N ALA A 251 -5.61 4.26 -7.53
CA ALA A 251 -6.57 5.05 -8.29
C ALA A 251 -7.93 4.35 -8.42
N SER A 252 -7.94 3.03 -8.66
CA SER A 252 -9.16 2.22 -8.80
C SER A 252 -10.07 2.24 -7.57
N ARG A 253 -9.52 2.60 -6.40
CA ARG A 253 -10.26 2.69 -5.13
C ARG A 253 -10.72 4.11 -4.82
N CYS A 254 -10.03 5.12 -5.37
CA CYS A 254 -10.11 6.50 -4.89
C CYS A 254 -10.62 7.51 -5.91
N ALA A 255 -10.52 7.21 -7.20
CA ALA A 255 -10.81 8.18 -8.25
C ALA A 255 -11.34 7.53 -9.52
N ASP A 256 -12.27 8.24 -10.16
CA ASP A 256 -12.71 7.97 -11.53
C ASP A 256 -12.24 9.14 -12.40
N ASP A 257 -11.11 8.96 -13.11
CA ASP A 257 -10.46 9.98 -13.94
C ASP A 257 -10.03 9.38 -15.28
N ARG A 258 -10.08 10.18 -16.36
CA ARG A 258 -9.66 9.76 -17.71
C ARG A 258 -8.21 9.24 -17.77
N ARG A 259 -7.31 9.75 -16.92
CA ARG A 259 -5.91 9.30 -16.83
C ARG A 259 -5.81 7.92 -16.21
N VAL A 260 -6.72 7.55 -15.31
CA VAL A 260 -6.81 6.20 -14.75
C VAL A 260 -7.18 5.21 -15.86
N HIS A 261 -8.16 5.55 -16.68
CA HIS A 261 -8.52 4.77 -17.86
C HIS A 261 -7.37 4.68 -18.87
N ALA A 262 -6.67 5.78 -19.13
CA ALA A 262 -5.50 5.76 -20.02
C ALA A 262 -4.35 4.91 -19.47
N LEU A 263 -4.13 4.91 -18.14
CA LEU A 263 -3.17 4.03 -17.46
C LEU A 263 -3.60 2.56 -17.58
N ALA A 264 -4.88 2.27 -17.34
CA ALA A 264 -5.45 0.93 -17.49
C ALA A 264 -5.30 0.41 -18.91
N THR A 265 -5.62 1.21 -19.94
CA THR A 265 -5.42 0.85 -21.35
C THR A 265 -3.97 0.56 -21.67
N TRP A 266 -3.04 1.37 -21.15
CA TRP A 266 -1.62 1.12 -21.35
C TRP A 266 -1.18 -0.19 -20.68
N LEU A 267 -1.57 -0.43 -19.43
CA LEU A 267 -1.28 -1.69 -18.72
C LEU A 267 -1.88 -2.90 -19.44
N GLU A 268 -3.12 -2.81 -19.93
CA GLU A 268 -3.76 -3.85 -20.74
C GLU A 268 -2.97 -4.17 -22.02
N SER A 269 -2.38 -3.16 -22.67
CA SER A 269 -1.49 -3.40 -23.83
C SER A 269 -0.19 -4.14 -23.50
N ARG A 270 0.12 -4.34 -22.21
CA ARG A 270 1.26 -5.13 -21.71
C ARG A 270 0.87 -6.53 -21.26
N ARG A 271 -0.40 -6.92 -21.43
CA ARG A 271 -0.84 -8.28 -21.17
C ARG A 271 -0.12 -9.23 -22.14
N GLY A 272 0.65 -10.15 -21.59
CA GLY A 272 1.51 -11.06 -22.34
C GLY A 272 0.80 -12.35 -22.77
N PRO A 273 1.59 -13.36 -23.21
CA PRO A 273 1.06 -14.68 -23.57
C PRO A 273 0.22 -15.30 -22.46
N TYR A 274 -0.79 -16.08 -22.85
CA TYR A 274 -1.76 -16.71 -21.93
C TYR A 274 -2.56 -15.71 -21.07
N GLY A 275 -2.50 -14.42 -21.40
CA GLY A 275 -3.21 -13.37 -20.70
C GLY A 275 -2.53 -12.89 -19.41
N LEU A 276 -1.30 -13.32 -19.14
CA LEU A 276 -0.59 -12.93 -17.91
C LEU A 276 0.27 -11.68 -18.13
N TRP A 277 0.35 -10.83 -17.12
CA TRP A 277 1.36 -9.77 -17.06
C TRP A 277 2.66 -10.31 -16.48
N GLN A 278 3.80 -9.82 -16.96
CA GLN A 278 5.12 -10.27 -16.52
C GLN A 278 5.83 -9.17 -15.74
N HIS A 279 6.39 -9.54 -14.59
CA HIS A 279 7.28 -8.66 -13.85
C HIS A 279 8.65 -8.65 -14.53
N PRO A 280 9.26 -7.48 -14.80
CA PRO A 280 10.48 -7.37 -15.60
C PRO A 280 11.70 -8.09 -14.99
N THR A 281 11.82 -8.10 -13.66
CA THR A 281 12.95 -8.74 -12.95
C THR A 281 12.61 -10.05 -12.23
N HIS A 282 11.32 -10.36 -12.03
CA HIS A 282 10.87 -11.49 -11.19
C HIS A 282 9.76 -12.26 -11.91
N PRO A 283 10.05 -13.02 -12.98
CA PRO A 283 9.03 -13.72 -13.78
C PRO A 283 8.08 -14.61 -12.96
N GLN A 284 8.53 -15.13 -11.81
CA GLN A 284 7.72 -15.87 -10.85
C GLN A 284 6.54 -15.09 -10.26
N LEU A 285 6.56 -13.75 -10.33
CA LEU A 285 5.47 -12.88 -9.89
C LEU A 285 4.38 -12.68 -10.93
N SER A 286 4.49 -13.27 -12.13
CA SER A 286 3.55 -13.00 -13.22
C SER A 286 2.08 -13.22 -12.81
N ARG A 287 1.79 -14.26 -12.03
CA ARG A 287 0.42 -14.52 -11.56
C ARG A 287 -0.04 -13.56 -10.45
N TRP A 288 0.85 -13.18 -9.53
CA TRP A 288 0.55 -12.15 -8.52
C TRP A 288 0.28 -10.78 -9.14
N LEU A 289 1.12 -10.39 -10.09
CA LEU A 289 0.96 -9.16 -10.86
C LEU A 289 -0.35 -9.18 -11.67
N THR A 290 -0.66 -10.32 -12.29
CA THR A 290 -1.94 -10.51 -13.00
C THR A 290 -3.12 -10.36 -12.05
N PHE A 291 -3.06 -10.98 -10.87
CA PHE A 291 -4.12 -10.87 -9.87
C PHE A 291 -4.38 -9.40 -9.45
N ASP A 292 -3.35 -8.62 -9.14
CA ASP A 292 -3.53 -7.23 -8.70
C ASP A 292 -4.06 -6.32 -9.82
N LEU A 293 -3.63 -6.54 -11.07
CA LEU A 293 -4.14 -5.83 -12.24
C LEU A 293 -5.59 -6.20 -12.53
N GLU A 294 -5.94 -7.48 -12.55
CA GLU A 294 -7.33 -7.94 -12.73
C GLU A 294 -8.25 -7.38 -11.64
N SER A 295 -7.80 -7.38 -10.38
CA SER A 295 -8.55 -6.80 -9.26
C SER A 295 -8.83 -5.31 -9.46
N SER A 296 -7.83 -4.57 -9.91
CA SER A 296 -7.96 -3.12 -10.16
C SER A 296 -8.86 -2.82 -11.36
N LEU A 297 -8.73 -3.59 -12.44
CA LEU A 297 -9.56 -3.46 -13.65
C LEU A 297 -11.02 -3.80 -13.38
N ARG A 298 -11.29 -4.87 -12.61
CA ARG A 298 -12.64 -5.23 -12.19
C ARG A 298 -13.32 -4.12 -11.38
N ARG A 299 -12.60 -3.51 -10.43
CA ARG A 299 -13.10 -2.35 -9.67
C ARG A 299 -13.46 -1.17 -10.59
N LEU A 300 -12.58 -0.84 -11.54
CA LEU A 300 -12.84 0.24 -12.51
C LEU A 300 -14.07 -0.03 -13.40
N ASN A 301 -14.30 -1.30 -13.74
CA ASN A 301 -15.47 -1.71 -14.52
C ASN A 301 -16.76 -1.86 -13.68
N GLY A 302 -16.74 -1.53 -12.39
CA GLY A 302 -17.89 -1.69 -11.49
C GLY A 302 -18.23 -3.15 -11.17
N VAL A 303 -17.33 -4.09 -11.49
CA VAL A 303 -17.47 -5.52 -11.21
C VAL A 303 -16.73 -5.80 -9.90
N SER A 304 -17.36 -5.51 -8.76
CA SER A 304 -16.80 -5.95 -7.45
C SER A 304 -17.59 -7.14 -6.94
N PRO A 305 -16.94 -8.25 -6.54
CA PRO A 305 -17.63 -9.28 -5.77
C PRO A 305 -18.09 -8.67 -4.44
N ALA A 306 -19.25 -9.12 -3.95
CA ALA A 306 -19.66 -8.83 -2.58
C ALA A 306 -18.71 -9.58 -1.65
N VAL A 307 -17.74 -8.87 -1.05
CA VAL A 307 -16.91 -9.44 0.00
C VAL A 307 -17.52 -9.02 1.33
N ASP A 308 -18.18 -9.95 2.01
CA ASP A 308 -18.52 -9.80 3.41
C ASP A 308 -17.21 -9.82 4.20
N LEU A 309 -16.79 -8.64 4.66
CA LEU A 309 -15.67 -8.47 5.58
C LEU A 309 -16.24 -8.39 7.00
N ASP A 310 -16.70 -9.52 7.51
CA ASP A 310 -17.02 -9.70 8.94
C ASP A 310 -15.85 -10.42 9.65
#